data_AF-A0A392MNG6-F1
#
_entry.id   AF-A0A392MNG6-F1
#
_cell.length_a   1.000
_cell.length_b   1.000
_cell.length_c   1.000
_cell.angle_alpha   90.00
_cell.angle_beta   90.00
_cell.angle_gamma   90.00
#
_symmetry.space_group_name_H-M   'P 1'
#
loop_
_entity.id
_entity.type
_entity.pdbx_description
1 polymer ?
#
loop_
_entity_poly.entity_id
_entity_poly.type
_entity_poly.pdbx_seq_one_letter_code
_entity_poly.pdbx_strand_id
1 'polypeptide(L)'
;MKRKAAAYNNKSGSTSIQSSKKPTENPKAVAKFEWRAKVNSPVVEDAIDHFTRHLISEWVTDLWYSRLTPDKEGPEELVQIVNGVLGEISGRMRNINLIDFLIRDLVNLICTHLELFRAAISKIEKQHTDSLTIERRDTELKIVLAAEDKLHPALFSSEAEHKVLQHLMNGLMSVTFKSEDLQCSFFRYIVRELLACAVMRPVLNLANPRFINERIESVVINKTKANKGVDAAQGLSPIKEDESQTSSDPFSKCLDPSATGVELTQLKN
;
A
#
# COMPACT_ATOMS: atom_id res chain seq x y z
N MET A 1 -88.62 0.63 29.05
CA MET A 1 -87.90 1.40 30.10
C MET A 1 -87.32 2.67 29.49
N LYS A 2 -87.69 3.84 30.03
CA LYS A 2 -87.08 5.20 30.01
C LYS A 2 -86.18 5.59 28.79
N ARG A 3 -86.63 6.40 27.82
CA ARG A 3 -86.75 7.89 27.72
C ARG A 3 -85.42 8.70 27.71
N LYS A 4 -85.20 9.33 26.54
CA LYS A 4 -84.78 10.73 26.24
C LYS A 4 -83.34 11.24 26.50
N ALA A 5 -82.67 11.52 25.36
CA ALA A 5 -82.00 12.75 24.90
C ALA A 5 -81.29 13.72 25.87
N ALA A 6 -80.09 14.16 25.47
CA ALA A 6 -79.62 15.53 25.62
C ALA A 6 -78.56 15.88 24.54
N ALA A 7 -78.80 16.96 23.81
CA ALA A 7 -77.78 17.72 23.11
C ALA A 7 -77.43 18.94 23.98
N TYR A 8 -76.16 19.34 24.05
CA TYR A 8 -75.79 20.76 24.14
C TYR A 8 -74.32 21.00 23.77
N ASN A 9 -74.11 22.14 23.14
CA ASN A 9 -72.92 22.65 22.47
C ASN A 9 -72.22 23.69 23.38
N ASN A 10 -70.90 23.86 23.29
CA ASN A 10 -70.17 25.15 23.22
C ASN A 10 -68.74 25.19 23.85
N LYS A 11 -67.77 25.39 22.93
CA LYS A 11 -66.86 26.56 22.78
C LYS A 11 -65.66 26.81 23.74
N SER A 12 -64.49 26.74 23.09
CA SER A 12 -63.31 27.66 23.07
C SER A 12 -62.46 27.92 24.32
N GLY A 13 -61.15 27.69 24.16
CA GLY A 13 -60.07 28.30 24.96
C GLY A 13 -58.68 27.74 24.60
N SER A 14 -57.80 28.60 24.10
CA SER A 14 -56.37 28.43 23.76
C SER A 14 -55.55 27.70 24.84
N THR A 15 -54.41 27.04 24.56
CA THR A 15 -53.12 27.70 24.31
C THR A 15 -52.07 26.70 23.80
N SER A 16 -51.33 27.14 22.79
CA SER A 16 -50.05 26.60 22.29
C SER A 16 -49.04 26.33 23.41
N ILE A 17 -48.46 25.13 23.44
CA ILE A 17 -47.05 24.95 23.82
C ILE A 17 -46.40 23.98 22.82
N GLN A 18 -45.61 24.57 21.92
CA GLN A 18 -44.50 23.91 21.24
C GLN A 18 -43.59 23.24 22.27
N SER A 19 -43.25 21.97 22.06
CA SER A 19 -41.99 21.44 22.57
C SER A 19 -41.33 20.65 21.44
N SER A 20 -40.17 21.17 21.06
CA SER A 20 -39.30 20.82 19.94
C SER A 20 -39.20 19.31 19.67
N LYS A 21 -39.53 18.93 18.43
CA LYS A 21 -38.88 17.78 17.78
C LYS A 21 -37.38 18.04 17.79
N LYS A 22 -36.67 17.38 18.70
CA LYS A 22 -35.21 17.24 18.64
C LYS A 22 -34.90 16.57 17.29
N PRO A 23 -34.06 17.13 16.41
CA PRO A 23 -33.62 16.41 15.23
C PRO A 23 -32.86 15.18 15.73
N THR A 24 -33.30 14.01 15.29
CA THR A 24 -32.55 12.76 15.45
C THR A 24 -31.19 12.99 14.81
N GLU A 25 -30.15 13.16 15.62
CA GLU A 25 -28.77 13.16 15.14
C GLU A 25 -28.56 11.86 14.38
N ASN A 26 -28.26 11.99 13.09
CA ASN A 26 -27.90 10.87 12.23
C ASN A 26 -26.65 10.18 12.82
N PRO A 27 -26.72 8.90 13.23
CA PRO A 27 -25.53 8.17 13.68
C PRO A 27 -24.46 8.05 12.57
N LYS A 28 -24.83 8.29 11.31
CA LYS A 28 -23.92 8.33 10.16
C LYS A 28 -22.92 9.50 10.20
N ALA A 29 -23.22 10.61 10.88
CA ALA A 29 -22.32 11.77 10.91
C ALA A 29 -21.17 11.61 11.91
N VAL A 30 -21.39 10.87 13.01
CA VAL A 30 -20.40 10.66 14.08
C VAL A 30 -19.31 9.67 13.66
N ALA A 31 -19.66 8.64 12.87
CA ALA A 31 -18.70 7.67 12.34
C ALA A 31 -17.70 8.28 11.33
N LYS A 32 -18.06 9.42 10.71
CA LYS A 32 -17.30 10.02 9.60
C LYS A 32 -15.93 10.60 10.01
N PHE A 33 -15.70 10.80 11.31
CA PHE A 33 -14.48 11.46 11.84
C PHE A 33 -13.68 10.62 12.85
N GLU A 34 -14.08 9.37 13.13
CA GLU A 34 -13.39 8.53 14.13
C GLU A 34 -11.94 8.23 13.74
N TRP A 35 -11.66 8.07 12.45
CA TRP A 35 -10.33 7.68 11.98
C TRP A 35 -9.31 8.82 12.14
N ARG A 36 -9.72 10.08 11.97
CA ARG A 36 -8.87 11.25 12.17
C ARG A 36 -8.43 11.38 13.62
N ALA A 37 -9.35 11.12 14.57
CA ALA A 37 -9.00 11.08 15.99
C ALA A 37 -7.94 10.01 16.31
N LYS A 38 -7.98 8.85 15.63
CA LYS A 38 -6.97 7.79 15.79
C LYS A 38 -5.60 8.19 15.21
N VAL A 39 -5.58 8.94 14.12
CA VAL A 39 -4.35 9.45 13.47
C VAL A 39 -3.75 10.64 14.22
N ASN A 40 -4.55 11.50 14.84
CA ASN A 40 -4.13 12.66 15.67
C ASN A 40 -2.95 13.45 15.06
N SER A 41 -3.01 13.77 13.77
CA SER A 41 -1.99 14.56 13.07
C SER A 41 -2.55 15.07 11.74
N PRO A 42 -2.74 16.39 11.59
CA PRO A 42 -3.42 16.95 10.42
C PRO A 42 -2.66 16.70 9.11
N VAL A 43 -1.33 16.68 9.14
CA VAL A 43 -0.49 16.41 7.97
C VAL A 43 -0.65 14.96 7.50
N VAL A 44 -0.73 14.02 8.44
CA VAL A 44 -0.88 12.60 8.13
C VAL A 44 -2.32 12.30 7.69
N GLU A 45 -3.31 12.96 8.29
CA GLU A 45 -4.71 12.85 7.89
C GLU A 45 -4.91 13.30 6.43
N ASP A 46 -4.34 14.45 6.05
CA ASP A 46 -4.42 14.97 4.67
C ASP A 46 -3.72 14.03 3.67
N ALA A 47 -2.53 13.53 4.03
CA ALA A 47 -1.80 12.57 3.21
C ALA A 47 -2.57 11.24 3.01
N ILE A 48 -3.20 10.73 4.08
CA ILE A 48 -4.04 9.53 4.01
C ILE A 48 -5.26 9.77 3.11
N ASP A 49 -5.97 10.89 3.30
CA ASP A 49 -7.16 11.20 2.49
C ASP A 49 -6.79 11.36 1.01
N HIS A 50 -5.70 12.08 0.72
CA HIS A 50 -5.18 12.25 -0.63
C HIS A 50 -4.79 10.91 -1.27
N PHE A 51 -4.04 10.07 -0.55
CA PHE A 51 -3.62 8.75 -1.02
C PHE A 51 -4.83 7.84 -1.32
N THR A 52 -5.76 7.73 -0.39
CA THR A 52 -6.95 6.88 -0.53
C THR A 52 -7.83 7.33 -1.71
N ARG A 53 -8.00 8.64 -1.89
CA ARG A 53 -8.74 9.20 -3.02
C ARG A 53 -8.09 8.85 -4.36
N HIS A 54 -6.76 8.96 -4.47
CA HIS A 54 -6.04 8.57 -5.68
C HIS A 54 -6.12 7.07 -5.95
N LEU A 55 -5.98 6.25 -4.92
CA LEU A 55 -6.09 4.80 -5.02
C LEU A 55 -7.47 4.40 -5.59
N ILE A 56 -8.54 5.02 -5.07
CA ILE A 56 -9.92 4.69 -5.46
C ILE A 56 -10.30 5.34 -6.80
N SER A 57 -9.80 6.53 -7.12
CA SER A 57 -10.04 7.13 -8.44
C SER A 57 -9.41 6.26 -9.52
N GLU A 58 -8.12 5.93 -9.38
CA GLU A 58 -7.37 5.22 -10.42
C GLU A 58 -7.82 3.76 -10.57
N TRP A 59 -7.93 3.01 -9.48
CA TRP A 59 -8.12 1.56 -9.53
C TRP A 59 -9.58 1.11 -9.44
N VAL A 60 -10.50 2.01 -9.08
CA VAL A 60 -11.94 1.67 -8.94
C VAL A 60 -12.78 2.53 -9.88
N THR A 61 -12.74 3.85 -9.71
CA THR A 61 -13.64 4.79 -10.39
C THR A 61 -13.37 4.84 -11.89
N ASP A 62 -12.14 5.14 -12.27
CA ASP A 62 -11.72 5.36 -13.66
C ASP A 62 -11.53 4.04 -14.41
N LEU A 63 -11.08 2.99 -13.69
CA LEU A 63 -10.83 1.68 -14.28
C LEU A 63 -12.12 0.98 -14.73
N TRP A 64 -13.15 0.93 -13.88
CA TRP A 64 -14.35 0.15 -14.19
C TRP A 64 -15.66 0.73 -13.65
N TYR A 65 -15.70 1.31 -12.45
CA TYR A 65 -16.96 1.64 -11.78
C TYR A 65 -17.81 2.69 -12.54
N SER A 66 -17.16 3.74 -13.05
CA SER A 66 -17.82 4.80 -13.85
C SER A 66 -18.45 4.28 -15.15
N ARG A 67 -17.98 3.14 -15.67
CA ARG A 67 -18.54 2.49 -16.86
C ARG A 67 -19.80 1.69 -16.54
N LEU A 68 -19.97 1.27 -15.29
CA LEU A 68 -21.13 0.50 -14.85
C LEU A 68 -22.25 1.39 -14.34
N THR A 69 -21.96 2.47 -13.61
CA THR A 69 -22.99 3.29 -12.96
C THR A 69 -22.50 4.74 -12.81
N PRO A 70 -23.37 5.76 -12.98
CA PRO A 70 -23.02 7.17 -12.74
C PRO A 70 -22.98 7.54 -11.24
N ASP A 71 -23.19 6.56 -10.35
CA ASP A 71 -23.19 6.75 -8.91
C ASP A 71 -21.79 7.17 -8.41
N LYS A 72 -21.75 8.04 -7.40
CA LYS A 72 -20.52 8.48 -6.73
C LYS A 72 -20.53 8.13 -5.24
N GLU A 73 -21.66 7.65 -4.72
CA GLU A 73 -21.79 7.29 -3.31
C GLU A 73 -20.96 6.04 -2.99
N GLY A 74 -20.97 5.03 -3.87
CA GLY A 74 -20.16 3.81 -3.69
C GLY A 74 -18.65 4.06 -3.51
N PRO A 75 -17.97 4.77 -4.44
CA PRO A 75 -16.55 5.08 -4.30
C PRO A 75 -16.22 5.95 -3.08
N GLU A 76 -17.09 6.90 -2.70
CA GLU A 76 -16.86 7.74 -1.52
C GLU A 76 -17.02 6.97 -0.20
N GLU A 77 -17.94 6.00 -0.14
CA GLU A 77 -18.02 5.07 1.00
C GLU A 77 -16.77 4.19 1.08
N LEU A 78 -16.23 3.74 -0.06
CA LEU A 78 -14.97 3.00 -0.08
C LEU A 78 -13.80 3.84 0.46
N VAL A 79 -13.74 5.14 0.14
CA VAL A 79 -12.74 6.07 0.69
C VAL A 79 -12.85 6.11 2.22
N GLN A 80 -14.06 6.24 2.75
CA GLN A 80 -14.29 6.28 4.19
C GLN A 80 -13.88 4.99 4.88
N ILE A 81 -14.18 3.82 4.29
CA ILE A 81 -13.79 2.53 4.85
C ILE A 81 -12.27 2.37 4.87
N VAL A 82 -11.58 2.67 3.76
CA VAL A 82 -10.11 2.57 3.69
C VAL A 82 -9.43 3.55 4.65
N ASN A 83 -9.92 4.79 4.74
CA ASN A 83 -9.44 5.76 5.73
C ASN A 83 -9.68 5.27 7.17
N GLY A 84 -10.83 4.64 7.43
CA GLY A 84 -11.12 3.97 8.70
C GLY A 84 -10.10 2.90 9.06
N VAL A 85 -9.76 2.05 8.10
CA VAL A 85 -8.75 1.00 8.25
C VAL A 85 -7.35 1.58 8.48
N LEU A 86 -6.94 2.58 7.71
CA LEU A 86 -5.65 3.24 7.89
C LEU A 86 -5.57 3.96 9.24
N GLY A 87 -6.67 4.54 9.71
CA GLY A 87 -6.78 5.12 11.06
C GLY A 87 -6.63 4.07 12.16
N GLU A 88 -7.22 2.89 12.00
CA GLU A 88 -7.05 1.77 12.94
C GLU A 88 -5.59 1.27 12.97
N ILE A 89 -4.95 1.13 11.80
CA ILE A 89 -3.53 0.77 11.70
C ILE A 89 -2.67 1.82 12.38
N SER A 90 -2.92 3.11 12.13
CA SER A 90 -2.20 4.22 12.75
C SER A 90 -2.33 4.21 14.28
N GLY A 91 -3.54 4.02 14.79
CA GLY A 91 -3.81 3.92 16.22
C GLY A 91 -3.07 2.75 16.88
N ARG A 92 -2.98 1.59 16.21
CA ARG A 92 -2.24 0.43 16.72
C ARG A 92 -0.73 0.62 16.66
N MET A 93 -0.22 1.21 15.57
CA MET A 93 1.21 1.45 15.38
C MET A 93 1.80 2.32 16.50
N ARG A 94 1.01 3.25 17.06
CA ARG A 94 1.40 4.08 18.20
C ARG A 94 1.64 3.32 19.50
N ASN A 95 0.97 2.18 19.66
CA ASN A 95 1.08 1.35 20.86
C ASN A 95 2.22 0.31 20.73
N ILE A 96 2.87 0.24 19.58
CA ILE A 96 3.99 -0.69 19.35
C ILE A 96 5.27 -0.08 19.93
N ASN A 97 6.02 -0.88 20.69
CA ASN A 97 7.36 -0.50 21.10
C ASN A 97 8.30 -0.53 19.88
N LEU A 98 8.51 0.64 19.28
CA LEU A 98 9.31 0.80 18.06
C LEU A 98 10.77 0.37 18.26
N ILE A 99 11.34 0.58 19.44
CA ILE A 99 12.74 0.25 19.73
C ILE A 99 12.92 -1.27 19.66
N ASP A 100 12.05 -1.99 20.38
CA ASP A 100 12.03 -3.45 20.39
C ASP A 100 11.78 -4.02 19.00
N PHE A 101 10.80 -3.46 18.28
CA PHE A 101 10.47 -3.89 16.93
C PHE A 101 11.65 -3.73 15.97
N LEU A 102 12.33 -2.57 15.97
CA LEU A 102 13.41 -2.27 15.02
C LEU A 102 14.75 -2.92 15.40
N ILE A 103 15.11 -2.88 16.68
CA ILE A 103 16.47 -3.28 17.11
C ILE A 103 16.54 -4.77 17.41
N ARG A 104 15.47 -5.35 17.97
CA ARG A 104 15.45 -6.77 18.31
C ARG A 104 14.79 -7.58 17.20
N ASP A 105 13.51 -7.30 16.92
CA ASP A 105 12.71 -8.21 16.11
C ASP A 105 13.13 -8.18 14.62
N LEU A 106 13.30 -6.98 14.05
CA LEU A 106 13.77 -6.82 12.67
C LEU A 106 15.22 -7.32 12.48
N VAL A 107 16.13 -7.01 13.41
CA VAL A 107 17.52 -7.50 13.33
C VAL A 107 17.56 -9.02 13.42
N ASN A 108 16.81 -9.62 14.36
CA ASN A 108 16.73 -11.08 14.49
C ASN A 108 16.19 -11.72 13.20
N LEU A 109 15.19 -11.11 12.56
CA LEU A 109 14.67 -11.58 11.27
C LEU A 109 15.75 -11.56 10.20
N ILE A 110 16.48 -10.45 10.05
CA ILE A 110 17.58 -10.33 9.08
C ILE A 110 18.69 -11.35 9.38
N CYS A 111 19.09 -11.49 10.65
CA CYS A 111 20.09 -12.47 11.07
C CYS A 111 19.67 -13.89 10.71
N THR A 112 18.41 -14.25 10.97
CA THR A 112 17.86 -15.57 10.60
C THR A 112 17.95 -15.81 9.09
N HIS A 113 17.58 -14.82 8.27
CA HIS A 113 17.71 -14.93 6.81
C HIS A 113 19.17 -15.04 6.35
N LEU A 114 20.10 -14.31 6.98
CA LEU A 114 21.52 -14.39 6.67
C LEU A 114 22.12 -15.74 7.08
N GLU A 115 21.70 -16.32 8.21
CA GLU A 115 22.11 -17.64 8.65
C GLU A 115 21.60 -18.74 7.71
N LEU A 116 20.33 -18.66 7.30
CA LEU A 116 19.75 -19.54 6.29
C LEU A 116 20.52 -19.47 4.97
N PHE A 117 20.83 -18.26 4.51
CA PHE A 117 21.61 -18.03 3.30
C PHE A 117 23.03 -18.59 3.40
N ARG A 118 23.75 -18.33 4.51
CA ARG A 118 25.09 -18.87 4.75
C ARG A 118 25.08 -20.40 4.80
N ALA A 119 24.11 -20.99 5.49
CA ALA A 119 23.97 -22.45 5.58
C ALA A 119 23.75 -23.08 4.21
N ALA A 120 22.96 -22.45 3.34
CA ALA A 120 22.75 -22.92 1.98
C ALA A 120 24.01 -22.77 1.10
N ILE A 121 24.71 -21.63 1.17
CA ILE A 121 25.98 -21.43 0.43
C ILE A 121 27.04 -22.47 0.84
N SER A 122 27.24 -22.68 2.14
CA SER A 122 28.23 -23.66 2.61
C SER A 122 27.93 -25.09 2.16
N LYS A 123 26.69 -25.41 1.77
CA LYS A 123 26.34 -26.69 1.14
C LYS A 123 26.71 -26.71 -0.34
N ILE A 124 26.42 -25.64 -1.07
CA ILE A 124 26.78 -25.47 -2.49
C ILE A 124 28.30 -25.55 -2.67
N GLU A 125 29.07 -24.87 -1.82
CA GLU A 125 30.54 -24.88 -1.85
C GLU A 125 31.13 -26.27 -1.57
N LYS A 126 30.46 -27.10 -0.76
CA LYS A 126 30.88 -28.49 -0.53
C LYS A 126 30.60 -29.40 -1.73
N GLN A 127 29.61 -29.07 -2.55
CA GLN A 127 29.20 -29.85 -3.72
C GLN A 127 29.95 -29.43 -5.00
N HIS A 128 30.39 -28.17 -5.08
CA HIS A 128 31.07 -27.62 -6.24
C HIS A 128 32.43 -27.01 -5.86
N THR A 129 33.51 -27.63 -6.35
CA THR A 129 34.89 -27.15 -6.17
C THR A 129 35.24 -25.96 -7.07
N ASP A 130 34.50 -25.77 -8.17
CA ASP A 130 34.74 -24.72 -9.17
C ASP A 130 33.94 -23.44 -8.90
N SER A 131 34.49 -22.29 -9.29
CA SER A 131 33.80 -21.00 -9.18
C SER A 131 32.61 -20.93 -10.14
N LEU A 132 31.40 -21.10 -9.61
CA LEU A 132 30.15 -20.90 -10.36
C LEU A 132 29.93 -19.41 -10.71
N THR A 133 29.26 -19.15 -11.85
CA THR A 133 28.75 -17.81 -12.19
C THR A 133 27.63 -17.39 -11.23
N ILE A 134 27.34 -16.09 -11.17
CA ILE A 134 26.36 -15.52 -10.22
C ILE A 134 24.96 -16.10 -10.47
N GLU A 135 24.55 -16.24 -11.73
CA GLU A 135 23.24 -16.73 -12.15
C GLU A 135 23.07 -18.21 -11.79
N ARG A 136 24.14 -18.99 -11.97
CA ARG A 136 24.14 -20.40 -11.61
C ARG A 136 24.09 -20.59 -10.10
N ARG A 137 24.78 -19.74 -9.32
CA ARG A 137 24.69 -19.75 -7.86
C ARG A 137 23.28 -19.46 -7.35
N ASP A 138 22.58 -18.47 -7.92
CA ASP A 138 21.20 -18.16 -7.53
C ASP A 138 20.24 -19.33 -7.82
N THR A 139 20.44 -19.99 -8.95
CA THR A 139 19.65 -21.17 -9.33
C THR A 139 19.89 -22.34 -8.37
N GLU A 140 21.15 -22.68 -8.08
CA GLU A 140 21.48 -23.75 -7.13
C GLU A 140 20.99 -23.41 -5.70
N LEU A 141 21.07 -22.15 -5.29
CA LEU A 141 20.55 -21.68 -4.01
C LEU A 141 19.05 -21.92 -3.89
N LYS A 142 18.27 -21.61 -4.94
CA LYS A 142 16.83 -21.89 -4.97
C LYS A 142 16.54 -23.38 -4.87
N ILE A 143 17.31 -24.22 -5.56
CA ILE A 143 17.14 -25.69 -5.52
C ILE A 143 17.42 -26.23 -4.12
N VAL A 144 18.54 -25.83 -3.50
CA VAL A 144 18.91 -26.27 -2.13
C VAL A 144 17.86 -25.84 -1.11
N LEU A 145 17.38 -24.59 -1.18
CA LEU A 145 16.35 -24.08 -0.28
C LEU A 145 15.00 -24.76 -0.48
N ALA A 146 14.62 -25.06 -1.74
CA ALA A 146 13.39 -25.77 -2.06
C ALA A 146 13.44 -27.23 -1.58
N ALA A 147 14.58 -27.90 -1.71
CA ALA A 147 14.77 -29.27 -1.22
C ALA A 147 14.68 -29.36 0.31
N GLU A 148 15.01 -28.29 1.02
CA GLU A 148 14.91 -28.20 2.49
C GLU A 148 13.56 -27.67 2.98
N ASP A 149 12.61 -27.38 2.09
CA ASP A 149 11.32 -26.74 2.42
C ASP A 149 11.47 -25.41 3.17
N LYS A 150 12.57 -24.69 2.91
CA LYS A 150 12.89 -23.38 3.51
C LYS A 150 12.76 -22.24 2.52
N LEU A 151 12.45 -22.54 1.26
CA LEU A 151 12.20 -21.52 0.26
C LEU A 151 10.85 -20.86 0.51
N HIS A 152 10.84 -19.52 0.58
CA HIS A 152 9.61 -18.79 0.80
C HIS A 152 8.62 -19.01 -0.38
N PRO A 153 7.32 -19.30 -0.12
CA PRO A 153 6.36 -19.65 -1.16
C PRO A 153 6.22 -18.63 -2.30
N ALA A 154 6.47 -17.35 -2.02
CA ALA A 154 6.41 -16.29 -3.04
C ALA A 154 7.49 -16.40 -4.12
N LEU A 155 8.57 -17.18 -3.90
CA LEU A 155 9.70 -17.27 -4.81
C LEU A 155 9.57 -18.40 -5.86
N PHE A 156 8.52 -19.22 -5.77
CA PHE A 156 8.31 -20.32 -6.74
C PHE A 156 7.78 -19.83 -8.09
N SER A 157 6.87 -18.86 -8.09
CA SER A 157 6.29 -18.29 -9.32
C SER A 157 5.61 -16.95 -9.04
N SER A 158 5.34 -16.17 -10.09
CA SER A 158 4.56 -14.92 -9.99
C SER A 158 3.12 -15.16 -9.51
N GLU A 159 2.53 -16.31 -9.84
CA GLU A 159 1.22 -16.70 -9.33
C GLU A 159 1.28 -17.03 -7.82
N ALA A 160 2.35 -17.69 -7.38
CA ALA A 160 2.56 -18.00 -5.97
C ALA A 160 2.81 -16.72 -5.15
N GLU A 161 3.60 -15.77 -5.67
CA GLU A 161 3.77 -14.43 -5.11
C GLU A 161 2.41 -13.76 -4.86
N HIS A 162 1.55 -13.75 -5.89
CA HIS A 162 0.22 -13.17 -5.79
C HIS A 162 -0.68 -13.87 -4.75
N LYS A 163 -0.65 -15.21 -4.69
CA LYS A 163 -1.39 -15.97 -3.66
C LYS A 163 -0.91 -15.67 -2.25
N VAL A 164 0.39 -15.51 -2.05
CA VAL A 164 0.95 -15.10 -0.75
C VAL A 164 0.48 -13.70 -0.37
N LEU A 165 0.49 -12.76 -1.32
CA LEU A 165 -0.03 -11.41 -1.10
C LEU A 165 -1.52 -11.43 -0.75
N GLN A 166 -2.34 -12.21 -1.45
CA GLN A 166 -3.76 -12.39 -1.11
C GLN A 166 -3.94 -12.97 0.30
N HIS A 167 -3.11 -13.94 0.69
CA HIS A 167 -3.16 -14.53 2.03
C HIS A 167 -2.79 -13.50 3.12
N LEU A 168 -1.71 -12.74 2.90
CA LEU A 168 -1.30 -11.65 3.79
C LEU A 168 -2.39 -10.60 3.92
N MET A 169 -3.01 -10.19 2.80
CA MET A 169 -4.10 -9.21 2.81
C MET A 169 -5.36 -9.75 3.46
N ASN A 170 -5.70 -11.04 3.33
CA ASN A 170 -6.79 -11.63 4.10
C ASN A 170 -6.53 -11.54 5.62
N GLY A 171 -5.29 -11.79 6.05
CA GLY A 171 -4.89 -11.66 7.45
C GLY A 171 -4.92 -10.21 7.93
N LEU A 172 -4.48 -9.26 7.10
CA LEU A 172 -4.62 -7.83 7.40
C LEU A 172 -6.10 -7.46 7.54
N MET A 173 -6.94 -7.93 6.61
CA MET A 173 -8.36 -7.61 6.59
C MET A 173 -9.10 -8.11 7.84
N SER A 174 -8.79 -9.32 8.31
CA SER A 174 -9.41 -9.87 9.53
C SER A 174 -9.03 -9.11 10.80
N VAL A 175 -7.90 -8.40 10.76
CA VAL A 175 -7.35 -7.66 11.89
C VAL A 175 -7.82 -6.21 11.89
N THR A 176 -8.09 -5.60 10.72
CA THR A 176 -8.36 -4.16 10.59
C THR A 176 -9.79 -3.80 10.20
N PHE A 177 -10.50 -4.62 9.43
CA PHE A 177 -11.86 -4.30 8.98
C PHE A 177 -12.89 -4.70 10.04
N LYS A 178 -14.03 -4.01 10.03
CA LYS A 178 -15.17 -4.39 10.85
C LYS A 178 -15.81 -5.67 10.32
N SER A 179 -16.37 -6.48 11.21
CA SER A 179 -16.94 -7.78 10.82
C SER A 179 -18.15 -7.65 9.90
N GLU A 180 -18.86 -6.52 9.98
CA GLU A 180 -20.01 -6.19 9.14
C GLU A 180 -19.61 -6.02 7.67
N ASP A 181 -18.52 -5.30 7.41
CA ASP A 181 -18.02 -5.04 6.05
C ASP A 181 -17.53 -6.34 5.37
N LEU A 182 -16.97 -7.26 6.17
CA LEU A 182 -16.46 -8.55 5.70
C LEU A 182 -17.54 -9.59 5.41
N GLN A 183 -18.80 -9.36 5.82
CA GLN A 183 -19.92 -10.26 5.45
C GLN A 183 -20.23 -10.20 3.96
N CYS A 184 -19.95 -9.06 3.32
CA CYS A 184 -20.15 -8.93 1.88
C CYS A 184 -19.00 -9.62 1.13
N SER A 185 -19.26 -10.80 0.58
CA SER A 185 -18.28 -11.58 -0.19
C SER A 185 -17.67 -10.77 -1.34
N PHE A 186 -18.49 -10.00 -2.07
CA PHE A 186 -18.01 -9.17 -3.17
C PHE A 186 -17.00 -8.13 -2.68
N PHE A 187 -17.35 -7.38 -1.63
CA PHE A 187 -16.47 -6.39 -1.02
C PHE A 187 -15.17 -7.03 -0.54
N ARG A 188 -15.27 -8.15 0.19
CA ARG A 188 -14.12 -8.87 0.71
C ARG A 188 -13.14 -9.27 -0.39
N TYR A 189 -13.62 -9.84 -1.49
CA TYR A 189 -12.76 -10.26 -2.59
C TYR A 189 -12.16 -9.08 -3.34
N ILE A 190 -12.95 -8.06 -3.68
CA ILE A 190 -12.47 -6.89 -4.40
C ILE A 190 -11.42 -6.12 -3.59
N VAL A 191 -11.67 -5.89 -2.30
CA VAL A 191 -10.71 -5.19 -1.44
C VAL A 191 -9.44 -6.00 -1.25
N ARG A 192 -9.53 -7.31 -1.09
CA ARG A 192 -8.34 -8.18 -1.03
C ARG A 192 -7.48 -8.05 -2.28
N GLU A 193 -8.10 -8.13 -3.45
CA GLU A 193 -7.37 -8.00 -4.73
C GLU A 193 -6.80 -6.60 -4.90
N LEU A 194 -7.56 -5.56 -4.56
CA LEU A 194 -7.10 -4.18 -4.62
C LEU A 194 -5.86 -3.98 -3.73
N LEU A 195 -5.92 -4.44 -2.48
CA LEU A 195 -4.80 -4.33 -1.55
C LEU A 195 -3.60 -5.17 -2.01
N ALA A 196 -3.82 -6.40 -2.49
CA ALA A 196 -2.73 -7.28 -2.93
C ALA A 196 -2.04 -6.74 -4.20
N CYS A 197 -2.81 -6.35 -5.22
CA CYS A 197 -2.29 -5.97 -6.54
C CYS A 197 -1.92 -4.49 -6.64
N ALA A 198 -2.80 -3.58 -6.21
CA ALA A 198 -2.59 -2.15 -6.43
C ALA A 198 -1.72 -1.51 -5.33
N VAL A 199 -1.70 -2.08 -4.13
CA VAL A 199 -0.96 -1.51 -3.00
C VAL A 199 0.28 -2.34 -2.68
N MET A 200 0.12 -3.59 -2.26
CA MET A 200 1.22 -4.37 -1.71
C MET A 200 2.25 -4.80 -2.75
N ARG A 201 1.82 -5.13 -3.97
CA ARG A 201 2.76 -5.53 -5.02
C ARG A 201 3.72 -4.40 -5.42
N PRO A 202 3.25 -3.15 -5.67
CA PRO A 202 4.15 -2.01 -5.84
C PRO A 202 5.05 -1.75 -4.63
N VAL A 203 4.52 -1.86 -3.41
CA VAL A 203 5.30 -1.67 -2.17
C VAL A 203 6.42 -2.69 -2.05
N LEU A 204 6.17 -3.97 -2.37
CA LEU A 204 7.21 -4.99 -2.40
C LEU A 204 8.23 -4.74 -3.50
N ASN A 205 7.80 -4.25 -4.67
CA ASN A 205 8.72 -3.89 -5.74
C ASN A 205 9.67 -2.73 -5.36
N LEU A 206 9.29 -1.84 -4.44
CA LEU A 206 10.21 -0.82 -3.90
C LEU A 206 11.36 -1.44 -3.08
N ALA A 207 11.13 -2.61 -2.49
CA ALA A 207 12.15 -3.35 -1.74
C ALA A 207 13.03 -4.23 -2.66
N ASN A 208 12.84 -4.18 -3.97
CA ASN A 208 13.68 -4.91 -4.91
C ASN A 208 15.12 -4.36 -4.88
N PRO A 209 16.16 -5.21 -4.70
CA PRO A 209 17.55 -4.79 -4.71
C PRO A 209 17.92 -3.95 -5.94
N ARG A 210 17.35 -4.26 -7.11
CA ARG A 210 17.56 -3.49 -8.34
C ARG A 210 17.06 -2.05 -8.18
N PHE A 211 15.82 -1.88 -7.71
CA PHE A 211 15.24 -0.56 -7.50
C PHE A 211 16.05 0.25 -6.49
N ILE A 212 16.47 -0.37 -5.39
CA ILE A 212 17.32 0.27 -4.36
C ILE A 212 18.66 0.70 -4.99
N ASN A 213 19.31 -0.17 -5.76
CA ASN A 213 20.59 0.12 -6.40
C ASN A 213 20.47 1.27 -7.41
N GLU A 214 19.44 1.27 -8.26
CA GLU A 214 19.16 2.35 -9.22
C GLU A 214 18.95 3.70 -8.51
N ARG A 215 18.28 3.70 -7.35
CA ARG A 215 18.12 4.92 -6.54
C ARG A 215 19.44 5.40 -5.94
N ILE A 216 20.26 4.51 -5.40
CA ILE A 216 21.59 4.87 -4.88
C ILE A 216 22.45 5.47 -6.01
N GLU A 217 22.47 4.83 -7.17
CA GLU A 217 23.21 5.31 -8.34
C GLU A 217 22.74 6.70 -8.77
N SER A 218 21.43 6.93 -8.87
CA SER A 218 20.87 8.23 -9.23
C SER A 218 21.32 9.35 -8.28
N VAL A 219 21.38 9.07 -6.97
CA VAL A 219 21.84 10.02 -5.95
C VAL A 219 23.33 10.31 -6.09
N VAL A 220 24.14 9.29 -6.36
CA VAL A 220 25.59 9.43 -6.56
C VAL A 220 25.88 10.24 -7.83
N ILE A 221 25.21 9.94 -8.95
CA ILE A 221 25.35 10.68 -10.20
C ILE A 221 24.96 12.15 -10.00
N ASN A 222 23.84 12.42 -9.34
CA ASN A 222 23.37 13.79 -9.10
C ASN A 222 24.35 14.59 -8.23
N LYS A 223 24.92 13.98 -7.17
CA LYS A 223 25.98 14.63 -6.38
C LYS A 223 27.24 14.88 -7.18
N THR A 224 27.64 13.94 -8.03
CA THR A 224 28.83 14.10 -8.88
C THR A 224 28.64 15.19 -9.93
N LYS A 225 27.43 15.33 -10.50
CA LYS A 225 27.06 16.43 -11.39
C LYS A 225 27.04 17.78 -10.66
N ALA A 226 26.51 17.84 -9.43
CA ALA A 226 26.54 19.06 -8.62
C ALA A 226 27.98 19.49 -8.27
N ASN A 227 28.86 18.54 -7.92
CA ASN A 227 30.27 18.85 -7.64
C ASN A 227 31.03 19.29 -8.90
N LYS A 228 30.80 18.64 -10.05
CA LYS A 228 31.37 19.11 -11.33
C LYS A 228 30.88 20.49 -11.74
N GLY A 229 29.64 20.86 -11.40
CA GLY A 229 29.10 22.20 -11.60
C GLY A 229 29.74 23.26 -10.69
N VAL A 230 30.17 22.88 -9.49
CA VAL A 230 30.92 23.77 -8.58
C VAL A 230 32.36 23.95 -9.05
N ASP A 231 33.01 22.90 -9.54
CA ASP A 231 34.36 22.99 -10.11
C ASP A 231 34.39 23.75 -11.45
N ALA A 232 33.33 23.64 -12.27
CA ALA A 232 33.17 24.41 -13.50
C ALA A 232 32.89 25.91 -13.25
N ALA A 233 32.33 26.28 -12.09
CA ALA A 233 32.09 27.67 -11.72
C ALA A 233 33.37 28.43 -11.29
N GLN A 234 34.48 27.73 -11.03
CA GLN A 234 35.79 28.35 -10.73
C GLN A 234 36.70 28.51 -11.97
N GLY A 235 36.24 28.11 -13.15
CA GLY A 235 36.99 28.22 -14.41
C GLY A 235 36.20 28.97 -15.49
N LEU A 236 35.95 30.26 -15.31
CA LEU A 236 35.40 31.09 -16.39
C LEU A 236 36.44 31.28 -17.52
N SER A 237 36.22 30.62 -18.66
CA SER A 237 36.42 31.24 -19.98
C SER A 237 35.49 30.59 -21.02
N PRO A 238 34.93 31.33 -21.99
CA PRO A 238 33.78 30.89 -22.77
C PRO A 238 34.21 30.38 -24.16
N ILE A 239 34.01 29.10 -24.48
CA ILE A 239 34.10 28.62 -25.88
C ILE A 239 33.06 27.52 -26.17
N LYS A 240 32.03 27.95 -26.92
CA LYS A 240 31.22 27.30 -27.97
C LYS A 240 30.47 25.99 -27.69
N GLU A 241 29.16 26.10 -27.92
CA GLU A 241 28.20 25.04 -28.24
C GLU A 241 28.70 24.17 -29.40
N ASP A 242 28.65 22.86 -29.22
CA ASP A 242 28.41 21.93 -30.32
C ASP A 242 27.68 20.70 -29.79
N GLU A 243 26.53 20.42 -30.40
CA GLU A 243 25.69 19.25 -30.13
C GLU A 243 26.40 17.99 -30.64
N SER A 244 26.61 17.00 -29.77
CA SER A 244 26.83 15.63 -30.23
C SER A 244 26.23 14.62 -29.26
N GLN A 245 25.27 13.87 -29.79
CA GLN A 245 24.67 12.66 -29.27
C GLN A 245 25.71 11.60 -28.88
N THR A 246 25.24 10.53 -28.21
CA THR A 246 25.93 9.30 -27.72
C THR A 246 26.49 9.46 -26.29
N SER A 247 26.07 8.69 -25.30
CA SER A 247 26.30 7.25 -25.25
C SER A 247 25.25 6.44 -24.49
N SER A 248 24.86 5.35 -25.15
CA SER A 248 24.14 4.18 -24.66
C SER A 248 24.55 3.68 -23.27
N ASP A 249 23.56 3.40 -22.42
CA ASP A 249 23.71 2.67 -21.16
C ASP A 249 24.22 1.23 -21.42
N PRO A 250 25.38 0.83 -20.87
CA PRO A 250 25.93 -0.51 -21.03
C PRO A 250 25.08 -1.63 -20.37
N PHE A 251 24.09 -1.27 -19.55
CA PHE A 251 23.25 -2.20 -18.79
C PHE A 251 21.87 -2.47 -19.39
N SER A 252 21.52 -1.80 -20.50
CA SER A 252 20.32 -2.12 -21.29
C SER A 252 20.26 -3.57 -21.81
N LYS A 253 21.40 -4.27 -21.78
CA LYS A 253 21.54 -5.67 -22.21
C LYS A 253 21.19 -6.71 -21.12
N CYS A 254 20.95 -6.28 -19.87
CA CYS A 254 20.54 -7.15 -18.76
C CYS A 254 19.04 -6.95 -18.45
N LEU A 255 18.21 -7.04 -19.48
CA LEU A 255 16.77 -7.24 -19.31
C LEU A 255 16.55 -8.74 -19.20
N ASP A 256 16.29 -9.21 -17.98
CA ASP A 256 15.81 -10.56 -17.73
C ASP A 256 14.38 -10.67 -18.30
N PRO A 257 14.11 -11.52 -19.31
CA PRO A 257 12.79 -11.62 -19.95
C PRO A 257 11.72 -12.23 -19.03
N SER A 258 12.04 -12.56 -17.78
CA SER A 258 11.12 -13.16 -16.81
C SER A 258 10.28 -12.15 -16.01
N ALA A 259 10.51 -10.84 -16.14
CA ALA A 259 9.81 -9.82 -15.35
C ALA A 259 8.56 -9.27 -16.07
N THR A 260 7.55 -10.11 -16.28
CA THR A 260 6.24 -9.63 -16.78
C THR A 260 5.39 -9.14 -15.61
N GLY A 261 5.49 -7.85 -15.29
CA GLY A 261 4.66 -7.20 -14.27
C GLY A 261 4.93 -5.70 -14.23
N VAL A 262 3.94 -4.92 -13.79
CA VAL A 262 3.90 -3.44 -13.81
C VAL A 262 5.25 -2.84 -13.42
N GLU A 263 6.07 -2.55 -14.43
CA GLU A 263 7.29 -1.79 -14.25
C GLU A 263 6.85 -0.40 -13.85
N LEU A 264 7.40 0.10 -12.74
CA LEU A 264 7.28 1.51 -12.39
C LEU A 264 7.84 2.28 -13.58
N THR A 265 6.96 3.06 -14.22
CA THR A 265 7.28 3.90 -15.36
C THR A 265 8.58 4.64 -15.09
N GLN A 266 9.52 4.57 -16.03
CA GLN A 266 10.76 5.34 -15.95
C GLN A 266 10.37 6.82 -15.77
N LEU A 267 10.73 7.38 -14.62
CA LEU A 267 10.47 8.77 -14.32
C LEU A 267 11.41 9.58 -15.23
N LYS A 268 10.84 10.11 -16.31
CA LYS A 268 11.54 10.97 -17.25
C LYS A 268 11.78 12.31 -16.55
N ASN A 269 13.04 12.59 -16.21
CA ASN A 269 13.48 13.92 -15.80
C ASN A 269 13.46 14.89 -16.99
#